data_AF-A0A8S3EK79-F1
#
_entry.id   AF-A0A8S3EK79-F1
#
_cell.length_a   1.000
_cell.length_b   1.000
_cell.length_c   1.000
_cell.angle_alpha   90.00
_cell.angle_beta   90.00
_cell.angle_gamma   90.00
#
_symmetry.space_group_name_H-M   'P 1'
#
loop_
_entity.id
_entity.type
_entity.pdbx_description
1 polymer ?
#
loop_
_entity_poly.entity_id
_entity_poly.type
_entity_poly.pdbx_seq_one_letter_code
_entity_poly.pdbx_strand_id
1 'polypeptide(L)'
;MLRKTNSASSKPRSATQTTRHVSHETHSDNTCPNCHHPLPMMSTPVVDNFQSTLQRVFPNAYNLEEFVFRTKQTLIPKGFYPHVNTFVCVGLCRDEITSPFEEEVEAMWGQAFICGSLGGMLFCGKTGFAAAHHHAPETARIVYYCFTHIAIDNLGMIGTVYRTRSGMNEKTTACGALAAFTSEIASNKLNLHFDEEDIEM
;
A
#
# COMPACT_ATOMS: atom_id res chain seq x y z
N MET A 1 -4.01 46.74 37.04
CA MET A 1 -5.08 47.03 38.03
C MET A 1 -5.33 45.76 38.85
N LEU A 2 -5.02 45.86 40.14
CA LEU A 2 -5.45 45.02 41.28
C LEU A 2 -5.29 43.49 41.24
N ARG A 3 -4.12 43.06 41.73
CA ARG A 3 -3.96 41.90 42.63
C ARG A 3 -4.78 42.11 43.91
N LYS A 4 -5.36 41.02 44.46
CA LYS A 4 -5.44 40.79 45.92
C LYS A 4 -5.22 39.30 46.25
N THR A 5 -4.16 39.09 47.02
CA THR A 5 -3.82 38.05 48.01
C THR A 5 -4.98 37.78 48.99
N ASN A 6 -5.11 36.72 49.81
CA ASN A 6 -4.27 35.66 50.39
C ASN A 6 -5.25 34.68 51.08
N SER A 7 -4.89 33.40 51.27
CA SER A 7 -4.79 32.78 52.62
C SER A 7 -4.45 31.29 52.52
N ALA A 8 -3.68 30.83 53.51
CA ALA A 8 -3.05 29.52 53.56
C ALA A 8 -3.72 28.59 54.59
N SER A 9 -3.34 27.30 54.48
CA SER A 9 -3.25 26.29 55.55
C SER A 9 -4.49 25.47 55.94
N SER A 10 -4.48 24.18 55.57
CA SER A 10 -4.22 23.07 56.52
C SER A 10 -4.38 21.68 55.85
N LYS A 11 -3.46 20.76 56.15
CA LYS A 11 -3.55 19.29 55.98
C LYS A 11 -3.53 18.67 57.40
N PRO A 12 -3.74 17.36 57.61
CA PRO A 12 -4.46 16.33 56.86
C PRO A 12 -5.42 15.53 57.77
N ARG A 13 -6.25 14.62 57.23
CA ARG A 13 -6.76 13.46 58.00
C ARG A 13 -7.04 12.26 57.09
N SER A 14 -6.47 11.12 57.48
CA SER A 14 -6.59 9.81 56.86
C SER A 14 -7.98 9.22 57.01
N ALA A 15 -8.46 8.52 55.99
CA ALA A 15 -9.41 7.43 56.15
C ALA A 15 -9.12 6.35 55.11
N THR A 16 -8.48 5.29 55.58
CA THR A 16 -8.28 4.03 54.88
C THR A 16 -9.64 3.35 54.75
N GLN A 17 -10.13 3.15 53.52
CA GLN A 17 -11.29 2.30 53.28
C GLN A 17 -10.89 1.21 52.28
N THR A 18 -10.58 0.05 52.84
CA THR A 18 -10.30 -1.19 52.10
C THR A 18 -11.64 -1.74 51.58
N THR A 19 -11.98 -1.45 50.33
CA THR A 19 -13.06 -2.14 49.63
C THR A 19 -12.55 -3.52 49.19
N ARG A 20 -13.00 -4.58 49.88
CA ARG A 20 -12.83 -5.95 49.39
C ARG A 20 -13.75 -6.14 48.18
N HIS A 21 -13.18 -6.07 46.98
CA HIS A 21 -13.84 -6.62 45.79
C HIS A 21 -13.81 -8.16 45.90
N VAL A 22 -14.98 -8.75 46.09
CA VAL A 22 -15.19 -10.19 45.86
C VAL A 22 -15.28 -10.36 44.34
N SER A 23 -14.20 -10.83 43.72
CA SER A 23 -14.23 -11.33 42.36
C SER A 23 -14.99 -12.65 42.35
N HIS A 24 -16.23 -12.63 41.89
CA HIS A 24 -16.88 -13.85 41.40
C HIS A 24 -16.17 -14.25 40.11
N GLU A 25 -15.19 -15.14 40.23
CA GLU A 25 -14.63 -15.86 39.08
C GLU A 25 -15.68 -16.85 38.61
N THR A 26 -16.41 -16.52 37.56
CA THR A 26 -17.16 -17.50 36.79
C THR A 26 -16.16 -18.26 35.93
N HIS A 27 -15.70 -19.42 36.40
CA HIS A 27 -14.97 -20.37 35.56
C HIS A 27 -15.88 -20.83 34.43
N SER A 28 -15.63 -20.35 33.20
CA SER A 28 -16.16 -20.97 31.99
C SER A 28 -15.40 -22.28 31.78
N ASP A 29 -16.01 -23.40 32.11
CA ASP A 29 -15.44 -24.73 31.84
C ASP A 29 -15.29 -24.92 30.32
N ASN A 30 -14.05 -24.82 29.82
CA ASN A 30 -13.70 -25.05 28.41
C ASN A 30 -13.63 -26.54 28.06
N THR A 31 -14.50 -27.36 28.65
CA THR A 31 -14.54 -28.81 28.44
C THR A 31 -15.83 -29.21 27.76
N CYS A 32 -15.75 -30.21 26.88
CA CYS A 32 -16.94 -30.79 26.27
C CYS A 32 -17.83 -31.38 27.37
N PRO A 33 -19.11 -30.97 27.48
CA PRO A 33 -20.00 -31.42 28.56
C PRO A 33 -20.30 -32.93 28.53
N ASN A 34 -19.93 -33.63 27.46
CA ASN A 34 -20.22 -35.05 27.27
C ASN A 34 -19.01 -35.98 27.48
N CYS A 35 -17.78 -35.48 27.30
CA CYS A 35 -16.56 -36.29 27.43
C CYS A 35 -15.46 -35.64 28.27
N HIS A 36 -15.73 -34.47 28.86
CA HIS A 36 -14.82 -33.68 29.70
C HIS A 36 -13.43 -33.41 29.09
N HIS A 37 -13.27 -33.65 27.78
CA HIS A 37 -12.06 -33.30 27.07
C HIS A 37 -12.03 -31.79 26.81
N PRO A 38 -10.84 -31.15 26.84
CA PRO A 38 -10.68 -29.77 26.41
C PRO A 38 -11.26 -29.61 25.00
N LEU A 39 -12.16 -28.65 24.82
CA LEU A 39 -12.59 -28.28 23.47
C LEU A 39 -11.37 -27.75 22.73
N PRO A 40 -11.13 -28.17 21.46
CA PRO A 40 -10.05 -27.60 20.68
C PRO A 40 -10.26 -26.09 20.65
N MET A 41 -9.26 -25.34 21.13
CA MET A 41 -9.29 -23.89 21.01
C MET A 41 -9.37 -23.60 19.51
N MET A 42 -10.53 -23.09 19.06
CA MET A 42 -10.60 -22.49 17.74
C MET A 42 -9.59 -21.35 17.77
N SER A 43 -8.45 -21.54 17.11
CA SER A 43 -7.49 -20.47 16.92
C SER A 43 -8.26 -19.35 16.25
N THR A 44 -8.38 -18.21 16.93
CA THR A 44 -8.80 -16.99 16.26
C THR A 44 -7.94 -16.86 15.01
N PRO A 45 -8.53 -16.67 13.81
CA PRO A 45 -7.73 -16.44 12.62
C PRO A 45 -6.83 -15.26 12.92
N VAL A 46 -5.52 -15.48 12.87
CA VAL A 46 -4.54 -14.41 13.08
C VAL A 46 -4.71 -13.48 11.88
N VAL A 47 -5.42 -12.36 12.10
CA VAL A 47 -5.50 -11.29 11.12
C VAL A 47 -4.18 -10.56 11.22
N ASP A 48 -3.24 -10.89 10.34
CA ASP A 48 -1.96 -10.18 10.23
C ASP A 48 -2.25 -8.70 10.01
N ASN A 49 -1.52 -7.80 10.68
CA ASN A 49 -1.57 -6.39 10.31
C ASN A 49 -0.80 -6.14 9.00
N PHE A 50 -0.95 -4.96 8.40
CA PHE A 50 -0.23 -4.54 7.19
C PHE A 50 1.26 -4.95 7.20
N GLN A 51 1.98 -4.61 8.28
CA GLN A 51 3.43 -4.84 8.37
C GLN A 51 3.78 -6.32 8.37
N SER A 52 3.00 -7.14 9.07
CA SER A 52 3.22 -8.58 9.17
C SER A 52 2.97 -9.25 7.81
N THR A 53 1.89 -8.88 7.12
CA THR A 53 1.63 -9.36 5.76
C THR A 53 2.71 -8.89 4.78
N LEU A 54 3.11 -7.62 4.81
CA LEU A 54 4.14 -7.06 3.93
C LEU A 54 5.46 -7.83 4.08
N GLN A 55 5.92 -8.02 5.31
CA GLN A 55 7.16 -8.77 5.60
C GLN A 55 7.07 -10.24 5.17
N ARG A 56 5.91 -10.87 5.34
CA ARG A 56 5.69 -12.27 4.97
C ARG A 56 5.66 -12.48 3.45
N VAL A 57 5.00 -11.59 2.70
CA VAL A 57 4.77 -11.76 1.26
C VAL A 57 5.84 -11.07 0.41
N PHE A 58 6.36 -9.94 0.89
CA PHE A 58 7.37 -9.12 0.23
C PHE A 58 8.51 -8.75 1.21
N PRO A 59 9.31 -9.72 1.68
CA PRO A 59 10.34 -9.49 2.70
C PRO A 59 11.43 -8.49 2.29
N ASN A 60 11.60 -8.26 0.98
CA ASN A 60 12.56 -7.31 0.42
C ASN A 60 11.88 -6.05 -0.13
N ALA A 61 10.67 -5.73 0.33
CA ALA A 61 9.99 -4.50 -0.05
C ALA A 61 10.78 -3.29 0.41
N TYR A 62 10.96 -2.33 -0.50
CA TYR A 62 11.46 -1.00 -0.18
C TYR A 62 10.27 -0.06 0.02
N ASN A 63 10.43 0.94 0.88
CA ASN A 63 9.59 2.12 0.75
C ASN A 63 9.90 2.81 -0.59
N LEU A 64 8.94 3.60 -1.05
CA LEU A 64 8.92 4.18 -2.38
C LEU A 64 10.11 5.12 -2.61
N GLU A 65 10.36 6.03 -1.68
CA GLU A 65 11.45 7.01 -1.78
C GLU A 65 12.81 6.31 -1.77
N GLU A 66 13.00 5.31 -0.91
CA GLU A 66 14.22 4.52 -0.85
C GLU A 66 14.48 3.75 -2.15
N PHE A 67 13.44 3.18 -2.77
CA PHE A 67 13.57 2.48 -4.03
C PHE A 67 14.05 3.41 -5.16
N VAL A 68 13.40 4.56 -5.33
CA VAL A 68 13.78 5.55 -6.36
C VAL A 68 15.17 6.12 -6.08
N PHE A 69 15.49 6.40 -4.82
CA PHE A 69 16.81 6.85 -4.42
C PHE A 69 17.91 5.82 -4.75
N ARG A 70 17.73 4.56 -4.35
CA ARG A 70 18.72 3.49 -4.58
C ARG A 70 18.93 3.21 -6.07
N THR A 71 17.86 3.21 -6.86
CA THR A 71 17.96 3.02 -8.32
C THR A 71 18.78 4.15 -8.95
N LYS A 72 18.54 5.41 -8.56
CA LYS A 72 19.36 6.56 -8.97
C LYS A 72 20.82 6.44 -8.55
N GLN A 73 21.08 6.13 -7.28
CA GLN A 73 22.45 5.94 -6.79
C GLN A 73 23.21 4.84 -7.54
N THR A 74 22.50 3.79 -7.95
CA THR A 74 23.10 2.69 -8.72
C THR A 74 23.45 3.09 -10.16
N LEU A 75 22.67 4.01 -10.74
CA LEU A 75 22.80 4.41 -12.15
C LEU A 75 23.75 5.60 -12.37
N ILE A 76 23.91 6.48 -11.37
CA ILE A 76 24.83 7.64 -11.45
C ILE A 76 26.28 7.22 -11.81
N PRO A 77 26.89 6.21 -11.16
CA PRO A 77 28.23 5.73 -11.54
C PRO A 77 28.30 5.12 -12.95
N LYS A 78 27.16 4.74 -13.53
CA LYS A 78 27.03 4.21 -14.90
C LYS A 78 26.79 5.31 -15.94
N GLY A 79 26.88 6.57 -15.53
CA GLY A 79 26.79 7.73 -16.41
C GLY A 79 25.38 8.25 -16.64
N PHE A 80 24.40 7.85 -15.82
CA PHE A 80 23.03 8.39 -15.85
C PHE A 80 22.95 9.60 -14.93
N TYR A 81 22.87 10.79 -15.52
CA TYR A 81 22.78 12.05 -14.79
C TYR A 81 21.43 12.73 -15.09
N PRO A 82 20.58 12.92 -14.05
CA PRO A 82 19.34 13.68 -14.16
C PRO A 82 19.59 15.07 -14.75
N HIS A 83 18.65 15.58 -15.56
CA HIS A 83 18.71 16.90 -16.21
C HIS A 83 19.93 17.15 -17.12
N VAL A 84 20.78 16.15 -17.36
CA VAL A 84 21.95 16.26 -18.24
C VAL A 84 21.81 15.33 -19.42
N ASN A 85 21.66 14.03 -19.17
CA ASN A 85 21.68 13.01 -20.21
C ASN A 85 20.75 11.82 -19.91
N THR A 86 19.83 11.96 -18.97
CA THR A 86 18.91 10.88 -18.60
C THR A 86 17.47 11.31 -18.85
N PHE A 87 16.74 10.48 -19.57
CA PHE A 87 15.30 10.61 -19.78
C PHE A 87 14.59 9.45 -19.07
N VAL A 88 13.47 9.72 -18.40
CA VAL A 88 12.76 8.71 -17.61
C VAL A 88 11.38 8.43 -18.18
N CYS A 89 11.02 7.15 -18.20
CA CYS A 89 9.71 6.67 -18.63
C CYS A 89 9.08 5.89 -17.48
N VAL A 90 7.79 6.12 -17.23
CA VAL A 90 7.04 5.50 -16.14
C VAL A 90 5.82 4.78 -16.69
N GLY A 91 5.72 3.49 -16.40
CA GLY A 91 4.66 2.61 -16.87
C GLY A 91 3.97 1.90 -15.72
N LEU A 92 3.02 2.58 -15.08
CA LEU A 92 2.24 2.07 -13.95
C LEU A 92 0.76 1.91 -14.31
N CYS A 93 -0.02 1.36 -13.39
CA CYS A 93 -1.47 1.36 -13.51
C CYS A 93 -2.01 2.79 -13.51
N ARG A 94 -3.14 3.04 -14.18
CA ARG A 94 -3.85 4.34 -14.14
C ARG A 94 -4.55 4.63 -12.81
N ASP A 95 -4.48 3.69 -11.86
CA ASP A 95 -5.06 3.81 -10.54
C ASP A 95 -4.37 4.94 -9.75
N GLU A 96 -5.11 5.88 -9.18
CA GLU A 96 -4.53 7.08 -8.56
C GLU A 96 -3.58 6.77 -7.39
N ILE A 97 -3.66 5.57 -6.80
CA ILE A 97 -2.76 5.18 -5.72
C ILE A 97 -1.32 4.95 -6.18
N THR A 98 -1.07 4.90 -7.49
CA THR A 98 0.30 4.81 -8.04
C THR A 98 0.92 6.18 -8.29
N SER A 99 0.14 7.26 -8.33
CA SER A 99 0.63 8.62 -8.60
C SER A 99 1.78 9.07 -7.69
N PRO A 100 1.80 8.77 -6.37
CA PRO A 100 2.94 9.12 -5.53
C PRO A 100 4.28 8.56 -6.00
N PHE A 101 4.28 7.40 -6.69
CA PHE A 101 5.52 6.84 -7.25
C PHE A 101 5.99 7.63 -8.46
N GLU A 102 5.06 8.02 -9.33
CA GLU A 102 5.35 8.86 -10.50
C GLU A 102 5.94 10.20 -10.05
N GLU A 103 5.31 10.83 -9.05
CA GLU A 103 5.76 12.09 -8.44
C GLU A 103 7.20 11.98 -7.88
N GLU A 104 7.52 10.90 -7.16
CA GLU A 104 8.88 10.70 -6.64
C GLU A 104 9.91 10.47 -7.75
N VAL A 105 9.55 9.71 -8.79
CA VAL A 105 10.42 9.53 -9.97
C VAL A 105 10.69 10.89 -10.62
N GLU A 106 9.67 11.71 -10.82
CA GLU A 106 9.82 13.03 -11.40
C GLU A 106 10.64 13.98 -10.52
N ALA A 107 10.44 13.93 -9.20
CA ALA A 107 11.23 14.70 -8.24
C ALA A 107 12.72 14.33 -8.32
N MET A 108 13.03 13.06 -8.57
CA MET A 108 14.40 12.55 -8.56
C MET A 108 15.10 12.60 -9.92
N TRP A 109 14.39 12.46 -11.02
CA TRP A 109 14.95 12.35 -12.38
C TRP A 109 14.60 13.51 -13.30
N GLY A 110 13.57 14.29 -12.97
CA GLY A 110 12.91 15.23 -13.86
C GLY A 110 11.67 14.63 -14.53
N GLN A 111 10.95 15.45 -15.29
CA GLN A 111 9.67 15.10 -15.90
C GLN A 111 9.73 13.78 -16.67
N ALA A 112 8.73 12.92 -16.44
CA ALA A 112 8.66 11.58 -16.99
C ALA A 112 7.77 11.50 -18.23
N PHE A 113 8.09 10.57 -19.14
CA PHE A 113 7.15 10.10 -20.14
C PHE A 113 6.26 9.01 -19.52
N ILE A 114 4.96 9.30 -19.35
CA ILE A 114 4.01 8.34 -18.79
C ILE A 114 3.48 7.43 -19.90
N CYS A 115 3.77 6.13 -19.80
CA CYS A 115 3.40 5.11 -20.79
C CYS A 115 2.54 3.97 -20.21
N GLY A 116 2.07 4.13 -18.98
CA GLY A 116 1.22 3.18 -18.26
C GLY A 116 -0.23 3.14 -18.75
N SER A 117 -0.90 2.05 -18.41
CA SER A 117 -2.29 1.71 -18.74
C SER A 117 -2.89 0.88 -17.60
N LEU A 118 -4.20 0.57 -17.61
CA LEU A 118 -4.82 -0.34 -16.64
C LEU A 118 -3.96 -1.60 -16.41
N GLY A 119 -3.83 -1.99 -15.15
CA GLY A 119 -2.98 -3.12 -14.75
C GLY A 119 -1.47 -2.87 -14.80
N GLY A 120 -1.00 -1.70 -15.26
CA GLY A 120 0.41 -1.44 -15.52
C GLY A 120 0.89 -1.94 -16.88
N MET A 121 -0.03 -2.18 -17.81
CA MET A 121 0.30 -2.57 -19.18
C MET A 121 0.93 -1.41 -19.96
N LEU A 122 1.65 -1.73 -21.04
CA LEU A 122 2.37 -0.75 -21.86
C LEU A 122 1.75 -0.65 -23.26
N PHE A 123 0.46 -0.32 -23.33
CA PHE A 123 -0.29 -0.22 -24.60
C PHE A 123 0.09 0.98 -25.46
N CYS A 124 0.99 1.86 -25.00
CA CYS A 124 1.59 2.90 -25.84
C CYS A 124 2.27 2.31 -27.10
N GLY A 125 2.66 1.04 -27.05
CA GLY A 125 3.16 0.29 -28.20
C GLY A 125 4.45 0.86 -28.80
N LYS A 126 4.84 0.34 -29.97
CA LYS A 126 6.07 0.76 -30.66
C LYS A 126 6.09 2.27 -30.94
N THR A 127 4.93 2.84 -31.27
CA THR A 127 4.78 4.28 -31.54
C THR A 127 5.02 5.11 -30.28
N GLY A 128 4.45 4.74 -29.13
CA GLY A 128 4.67 5.44 -27.87
C GLY A 128 6.11 5.36 -27.40
N PHE A 129 6.74 4.18 -27.50
CA PHE A 129 8.17 4.05 -27.21
C PHE A 129 9.03 4.89 -28.16
N ALA A 130 8.73 4.89 -29.46
CA ALA A 130 9.45 5.74 -30.42
C ALA A 130 9.32 7.22 -30.05
N ALA A 131 8.12 7.68 -29.69
CA ALA A 131 7.90 9.05 -29.22
C ALA A 131 8.74 9.38 -27.97
N ALA A 132 8.78 8.48 -26.98
CA ALA A 132 9.61 8.64 -25.79
C ALA A 132 11.11 8.78 -26.14
N HIS A 133 11.61 8.00 -27.10
CA HIS A 133 13.00 8.09 -27.54
C HIS A 133 13.28 9.38 -28.33
N HIS A 134 12.32 9.85 -29.15
CA HIS A 134 12.45 11.10 -29.90
C HIS A 134 12.46 12.35 -29.00
N HIS A 135 11.82 12.29 -27.84
CA HIS A 135 11.84 13.38 -26.85
C HIS A 135 13.11 13.39 -25.99
N ALA A 136 13.83 12.27 -25.95
CA ALA A 136 15.09 12.17 -25.24
C ALA A 136 16.20 12.91 -26.02
N PRO A 137 17.17 13.55 -25.32
CA PRO A 137 18.36 14.11 -25.98
C PRO A 137 19.07 13.09 -26.89
N GLU A 138 19.76 13.54 -27.95
CA GLU A 138 20.41 12.65 -28.95
C GLU A 138 21.37 11.60 -28.37
N THR A 139 21.98 11.88 -27.21
CA THR A 139 22.89 10.96 -26.49
C THR A 139 22.33 10.50 -25.14
N ALA A 140 21.01 10.56 -25.00
CA ALA A 140 20.35 10.25 -23.74
C ALA A 140 20.40 8.76 -23.39
N ARG A 141 20.51 8.52 -22.10
CA ARG A 141 20.27 7.23 -21.46
C ARG A 141 18.83 7.22 -20.97
N ILE A 142 18.09 6.15 -21.24
CA ILE A 142 16.69 6.06 -20.84
C ILE A 142 16.55 5.11 -19.65
N VAL A 143 15.80 5.53 -18.64
CA VAL A 143 15.40 4.71 -17.49
C VAL A 143 13.92 4.42 -17.57
N TYR A 144 13.54 3.15 -17.46
CA TYR A 144 12.15 2.70 -17.42
C TYR A 144 11.79 2.21 -16.03
N TYR A 145 10.79 2.83 -15.41
CA TYR A 145 10.13 2.33 -14.21
C TYR A 145 8.77 1.75 -14.62
N CYS A 146 8.71 0.42 -14.82
CA CYS A 146 7.48 -0.25 -15.25
C CYS A 146 7.17 -1.43 -14.33
N PHE A 147 6.01 -1.40 -13.67
CA PHE A 147 5.57 -2.48 -12.78
C PHE A 147 4.07 -2.43 -12.50
N THR A 148 3.52 -3.57 -12.10
CA THR A 148 2.15 -3.71 -11.60
C THR A 148 2.07 -3.24 -10.14
N HIS A 149 0.86 -3.02 -9.62
CA HIS A 149 0.66 -2.69 -8.21
C HIS A 149 -0.33 -3.65 -7.51
N ILE A 150 -0.17 -3.79 -6.20
CA ILE A 150 -1.09 -4.49 -5.31
C ILE A 150 -1.16 -3.77 -3.98
N ALA A 151 -2.36 -3.72 -3.38
CA ALA A 151 -2.53 -3.15 -2.06
C ALA A 151 -2.51 -4.21 -0.96
N ILE A 152 -2.13 -3.78 0.24
CA ILE A 152 -2.36 -4.52 1.48
C ILE A 152 -3.08 -3.53 2.40
N ASP A 153 -4.25 -3.92 2.93
CA ASP A 153 -4.98 -3.04 3.84
C ASP A 153 -4.45 -3.08 5.29
N ASN A 154 -5.05 -2.29 6.17
CA ASN A 154 -4.66 -2.20 7.57
C ASN A 154 -4.86 -3.52 8.36
N LEU A 155 -5.73 -4.40 7.88
CA LEU A 155 -5.99 -5.74 8.41
C LEU A 155 -5.21 -6.81 7.64
N GLY A 156 -4.18 -6.42 6.87
CA GLY A 156 -3.30 -7.33 6.16
C GLY A 156 -3.94 -8.07 4.99
N MET A 157 -5.13 -7.65 4.53
CA MET A 157 -5.79 -8.24 3.36
C MET A 157 -5.10 -7.77 2.09
N ILE A 158 -4.69 -8.74 1.27
CA ILE A 158 -3.99 -8.50 0.00
C ILE A 158 -5.03 -8.22 -1.10
N GLY A 159 -4.73 -7.25 -1.94
CA GLY A 159 -5.53 -6.87 -3.11
C GLY A 159 -6.61 -5.84 -2.83
N THR A 160 -6.72 -5.31 -1.61
CA THR A 160 -7.75 -4.31 -1.24
C THR A 160 -7.16 -3.10 -0.54
N VAL A 161 -7.80 -1.94 -0.72
CA VAL A 161 -7.42 -0.68 -0.08
C VAL A 161 -8.65 0.18 0.25
N TYR A 162 -8.55 0.98 1.32
CA TYR A 162 -9.47 2.07 1.59
C TYR A 162 -9.01 3.32 0.85
N ARG A 163 -9.90 3.90 0.02
CA ARG A 163 -9.64 5.15 -0.69
C ARG A 163 -10.23 6.31 0.11
N THR A 164 -9.48 7.39 0.23
CA THR A 164 -9.82 8.55 1.07
C THR A 164 -10.74 9.57 0.38
N ARG A 165 -11.33 9.23 -0.77
CA ARG A 165 -12.24 10.11 -1.52
C ARG A 165 -13.57 10.27 -0.77
N SER A 166 -14.07 11.49 -0.71
CA SER A 166 -15.35 11.82 -0.07
C SER A 166 -16.47 10.89 -0.53
N GLY A 167 -17.12 10.23 0.43
CA GLY A 167 -18.27 9.34 0.18
C GLY A 167 -17.92 7.86 -0.04
N MET A 168 -16.63 7.47 -0.07
CA MET A 168 -16.25 6.06 -0.12
C MET A 168 -16.20 5.45 1.29
N ASN A 169 -17.11 4.51 1.58
CA ASN A 169 -17.18 3.82 2.87
C ASN A 169 -16.66 2.36 2.81
N GLU A 170 -16.36 1.86 1.62
CA GLU A 170 -16.01 0.45 1.38
C GLU A 170 -14.60 0.30 0.80
N LYS A 171 -13.99 -0.86 1.08
CA LYS A 171 -12.72 -1.25 0.46
C LYS A 171 -12.94 -1.50 -1.03
N THR A 172 -11.95 -1.13 -1.82
CA THR A 172 -11.93 -1.44 -3.26
C THR A 172 -10.71 -2.28 -3.60
N THR A 173 -10.78 -2.98 -4.73
CA THR A 173 -9.66 -3.76 -5.26
C THR A 173 -8.53 -2.85 -5.76
N ALA A 174 -7.29 -3.29 -5.57
CA ALA A 174 -6.10 -2.62 -6.07
C ALA A 174 -5.01 -3.69 -6.31
N CYS A 175 -4.66 -4.02 -7.56
CA CYS A 175 -5.16 -3.47 -8.82
C CYS A 175 -6.55 -4.01 -9.24
N GLY A 176 -7.48 -3.13 -9.60
CA GLY A 176 -8.82 -3.54 -10.08
C GLY A 176 -8.79 -4.33 -11.39
N ALA A 177 -8.01 -3.89 -12.37
CA ALA A 177 -7.87 -4.57 -13.65
C ALA A 177 -7.32 -6.01 -13.49
N LEU A 178 -6.24 -6.16 -12.71
CA LEU A 178 -5.65 -7.48 -12.46
C LEU A 178 -6.55 -8.36 -11.58
N ALA A 179 -7.34 -7.77 -10.67
CA ALA A 179 -8.33 -8.51 -9.89
C ALA A 179 -9.46 -9.07 -10.78
N ALA A 180 -9.96 -8.26 -11.73
CA ALA A 180 -10.94 -8.71 -12.71
C ALA A 180 -10.39 -9.86 -13.58
N PHE A 181 -9.21 -9.68 -14.15
CA PHE A 181 -8.54 -10.72 -14.94
C PHE A 181 -8.29 -12.01 -14.13
N THR A 182 -7.85 -11.88 -12.88
CA THR A 182 -7.67 -13.03 -11.98
C THR A 182 -8.99 -13.76 -11.69
N SER A 183 -10.09 -13.03 -11.58
CA SER A 183 -11.44 -13.61 -11.40
C SER A 183 -11.89 -14.42 -12.63
N GLU A 184 -11.59 -13.94 -13.84
CA GLU A 184 -11.86 -14.69 -15.08
C GLU A 184 -11.08 -16.00 -15.14
N ILE A 185 -9.78 -15.96 -14.80
CA ILE A 185 -8.94 -17.16 -14.70
C ILE A 185 -9.53 -18.12 -13.67
N ALA A 186 -9.82 -17.63 -12.46
CA ALA A 186 -10.32 -18.45 -11.35
C ALA A 186 -11.69 -19.08 -11.65
N SER A 187 -12.52 -18.39 -12.43
CA SER A 187 -13.83 -18.89 -12.87
C SER A 187 -13.77 -19.73 -14.15
N ASN A 188 -12.59 -19.89 -14.76
CA ASN A 188 -12.36 -20.58 -16.04
C ASN A 188 -13.25 -20.01 -17.17
N LYS A 189 -13.45 -18.69 -17.17
CA LYS A 189 -14.27 -17.94 -18.13
C LYS A 189 -13.51 -16.70 -18.58
N LEU A 190 -12.50 -16.89 -19.44
CA LEU A 190 -11.74 -15.80 -20.02
C LEU A 190 -12.56 -15.08 -21.09
N ASN A 191 -12.62 -13.75 -21.01
CA ASN A 191 -13.06 -12.93 -22.12
C ASN A 191 -11.85 -12.64 -23.02
N LEU A 192 -11.84 -13.23 -24.21
CA LEU A 192 -10.77 -13.02 -25.20
C LEU A 192 -11.22 -12.16 -26.38
N HIS A 193 -12.45 -11.62 -26.31
CA HIS A 193 -12.97 -10.74 -27.33
C HIS A 193 -12.28 -9.39 -27.23
N PHE A 194 -11.72 -8.90 -28.34
CA PHE A 194 -11.16 -7.56 -28.40
C PHE A 194 -12.29 -6.54 -28.44
N ASP A 195 -12.38 -5.70 -27.41
CA ASP A 195 -13.34 -4.61 -27.33
C ASP A 195 -12.65 -3.29 -27.73
N GLU A 196 -13.11 -2.68 -28.82
CA GLU A 196 -12.57 -1.39 -29.28
C GLU A 196 -12.94 -0.23 -28.34
N GLU A 197 -13.98 -0.39 -27.51
CA GLU A 197 -14.41 0.59 -26.52
C GLU A 197 -13.71 0.37 -25.15
N ASP A 198 -13.11 -0.81 -24.94
CA ASP A 198 -12.41 -1.17 -23.70
C ASP A 198 -11.03 -1.81 -23.96
N ILE A 199 -10.23 -1.16 -24.80
CA ILE A 199 -8.95 -1.70 -25.31
C ILE A 199 -7.90 -2.04 -24.22
N GLU A 200 -8.10 -1.57 -22.98
CA GLU A 200 -7.16 -1.79 -21.88
C GLU A 200 -7.57 -2.94 -20.93
N MET A 201 -8.71 -3.61 -21.19
CA MET A 201 -9.28 -4.72 -20.40
C MET A 201 -9.70 -5.90 -21.26
#